data_AF-A0A920MVJ5-F1
#
_entry.id   AF-A0A920MVJ5-F1
#
_cell.length_a   1.000
_cell.length_b   1.000
_cell.length_c   1.000
_cell.angle_alpha   90.00
_cell.angle_beta   90.00
_cell.angle_gamma   90.00
#
_symmetry.space_group_name_H-M   'P 1'
#
loop_
_entity.id
_entity.type
_entity.pdbx_description
1 polymer ?
#
loop_
_entity_poly.entity_id
_entity_poly.type
_entity_poly.pdbx_seq_one_letter_code
_entity_poly.pdbx_strand_id
1 'polypeptide(L)'
;MLIPLIKNKIPFIDVRAPSEFILGAVPTSKNLPILSNNERTEVGKMYKENGNEAAIEKGYSLVNGKIKDKRISNWIKFVKRNPQAQMYCARGGQRSKIAQNWLKEIGVDIDIVEGGFKALRNTCIEVLDSASSDNKEWIIIAGKTGSGKTKMIKQISNSIDLEGLANHRGSAFGGFETLQPTPVNFENNLAYQYLSISSNKVFIEDESKTIGRLVIPKKFFNKMNSSTLVLIQEPIENRIKNIYMNMFLKKLNKLVSIKY
;
A
#
# COMPACT_ATOMS: atom_id res chain seq x y z
N MET A 1 12.62 9.29 12.42
CA MET A 1 12.94 8.35 11.32
C MET A 1 11.73 7.47 11.04
N LEU A 2 11.16 7.47 9.82
CA LEU A 2 9.92 6.75 9.48
C LEU A 2 10.15 5.35 8.87
N ILE A 3 11.35 5.09 8.34
CA ILE A 3 11.72 3.78 7.77
C ILE A 3 11.49 2.61 8.75
N PRO A 4 11.88 2.70 10.04
CA PRO A 4 11.64 1.61 10.99
C PRO A 4 10.16 1.26 11.15
N LEU A 5 9.26 2.25 11.07
CA LEU A 5 7.82 2.00 11.20
C LEU A 5 7.29 1.14 10.04
N ILE A 6 7.72 1.46 8.81
CA ILE A 6 7.34 0.73 7.60
C ILE A 6 7.99 -0.66 7.60
N LYS A 7 9.30 -0.73 7.87
CA LYS A 7 10.06 -1.98 7.88
C LYS A 7 9.56 -2.98 8.93
N ASN A 8 9.24 -2.49 10.14
CA ASN A 8 8.73 -3.32 11.23
C ASN A 8 7.22 -3.57 11.13
N LYS A 9 6.58 -3.16 10.03
CA LYS A 9 5.16 -3.42 9.74
C LYS A 9 4.24 -2.89 10.84
N ILE A 10 4.57 -1.73 11.40
CA ILE A 10 3.77 -1.09 12.44
C ILE A 10 2.35 -0.86 11.93
N PRO A 11 1.30 -1.32 12.63
CA PRO A 11 -0.07 -1.06 12.22
C PRO A 11 -0.41 0.43 12.29
N PHE A 12 -1.09 0.97 11.28
CA PHE A 12 -1.47 2.39 11.29
C PHE A 12 -2.98 2.59 11.34
N ILE A 13 -3.42 3.58 12.11
CA ILE A 13 -4.76 4.17 12.01
C ILE A 13 -4.68 5.40 11.09
N ASP A 14 -5.28 5.30 9.92
CA ASP A 14 -5.47 6.43 9.02
C ASP A 14 -6.79 7.13 9.32
N VAL A 15 -6.73 8.30 9.96
CA VAL A 15 -7.94 9.08 10.31
C VAL A 15 -8.40 10.02 9.19
N ARG A 16 -7.78 10.00 8.01
CA ARG A 16 -8.25 10.79 6.86
C ARG A 16 -9.63 10.31 6.40
N ALA A 17 -10.32 11.15 5.63
CA ALA A 17 -11.60 10.76 5.05
C ALA A 17 -11.42 9.56 4.09
N PRO A 18 -12.44 8.71 3.91
CA PRO A 18 -12.37 7.57 2.99
C PRO A 18 -11.91 7.93 1.58
N SER A 19 -12.33 9.08 1.05
CA SER A 19 -11.91 9.56 -0.27
C SER A 19 -10.40 9.82 -0.35
N GLU A 20 -9.79 10.35 0.71
CA GLU A 20 -8.34 10.54 0.80
C GLU A 20 -7.58 9.20 0.88
N PHE A 21 -8.15 8.21 1.57
CA PHE A 21 -7.56 6.88 1.72
C PHE A 21 -7.54 6.09 0.41
N ILE A 22 -8.63 6.15 -0.37
CA ILE A 22 -8.76 5.46 -1.67
C ILE A 22 -7.68 5.93 -2.66
N LEU A 23 -7.30 7.20 -2.63
CA LEU A 23 -6.25 7.75 -3.50
C LEU A 23 -4.87 7.14 -3.18
N GLY A 24 -4.64 6.77 -1.93
CA GLY A 24 -3.45 6.03 -1.54
C GLY A 24 -3.25 6.00 -0.03
N ALA A 25 -2.69 4.90 0.45
CA ALA A 25 -2.33 4.66 1.84
C ALA A 25 -0.98 3.96 1.93
N VAL A 26 -0.37 3.99 3.11
CA VAL A 26 0.83 3.19 3.39
C VAL A 26 0.37 1.77 3.71
N PRO A 27 1.14 0.73 3.37
CA PRO A 27 0.85 -0.63 3.79
C PRO A 27 0.70 -0.70 5.31
N THR A 28 -0.10 -1.65 5.81
CA THR A 28 -0.54 -1.80 7.22
C THR A 28 -1.52 -0.75 7.76
N SER A 29 -1.91 0.25 6.96
CA SER A 29 -2.94 1.22 7.37
C SER A 29 -4.37 0.66 7.33
N LYS A 30 -5.14 0.96 8.37
CA LYS A 30 -6.59 0.81 8.40
C LYS A 30 -7.26 2.17 8.49
N ASN A 31 -8.17 2.46 7.55
CA ASN A 31 -8.93 3.70 7.58
C ASN A 31 -10.00 3.65 8.67
N LEU A 32 -9.82 4.48 9.70
CA LEU A 32 -10.80 4.72 10.76
C LEU A 32 -10.99 6.24 10.87
N PRO A 33 -11.81 6.82 9.97
CA PRO A 33 -11.83 8.26 9.74
C PRO A 33 -12.30 9.06 10.95
N ILE A 34 -11.65 10.19 11.23
CA ILE A 34 -12.20 11.22 12.14
C ILE A 34 -13.29 12.04 11.46
N LEU A 35 -13.37 12.06 10.13
CA LEU A 35 -14.42 12.75 9.36
C LEU A 35 -14.86 11.88 8.18
N SER A 36 -16.17 11.79 7.94
CA SER A 36 -16.69 11.24 6.68
C SER A 36 -16.34 12.15 5.49
N ASN A 37 -16.58 11.70 4.24
CA ASN A 37 -16.30 12.51 3.06
C ASN A 37 -17.08 13.84 3.07
N ASN A 38 -18.35 13.80 3.47
CA ASN A 38 -19.20 15.00 3.52
C ASN A 38 -18.73 15.95 4.63
N GLU A 39 -18.51 15.41 5.83
CA GLU A 39 -18.00 16.20 6.97
C GLU A 39 -16.64 16.82 6.65
N ARG A 40 -15.75 16.08 5.96
CA ARG A 40 -14.45 16.59 5.52
C ARG A 40 -14.59 17.75 4.54
N THR A 41 -15.57 17.70 3.64
CA THR A 41 -15.86 18.79 2.71
C THR A 41 -16.37 20.01 3.47
N GLU A 42 -17.33 19.85 4.38
CA GLU A 42 -17.87 20.95 5.20
C GLU A 42 -16.81 21.62 6.08
N VAL A 43 -16.03 20.83 6.83
CA VAL A 43 -14.93 21.34 7.66
C VAL A 43 -13.87 22.02 6.79
N GLY A 44 -13.59 21.47 5.60
CA GLY A 44 -12.65 22.05 4.64
C GLY A 44 -13.11 23.40 4.10
N LYS A 45 -14.41 23.54 3.83
CA LYS A 45 -15.02 24.80 3.41
C LYS A 45 -14.92 25.85 4.53
N MET A 46 -15.32 25.49 5.74
CA MET A 46 -15.23 26.36 6.92
C MET A 46 -13.79 26.83 7.18
N TYR A 47 -12.81 25.93 7.03
CA TYR A 47 -11.39 26.29 7.17
C TYR A 47 -10.96 27.36 6.15
N LYS A 48 -11.41 27.24 4.90
CA LYS A 48 -11.05 28.17 3.83
C LYS A 48 -11.73 29.53 4.00
N GLU A 49 -12.96 29.55 4.50
CA GLU A 49 -13.79 30.76 4.61
C GLU A 49 -13.57 31.51 5.92
N ASN A 50 -13.38 30.78 7.03
CA ASN A 50 -13.41 31.34 8.39
C ASN A 50 -12.20 30.94 9.26
N GLY A 51 -11.22 30.22 8.70
CA GLY A 51 -9.99 29.86 9.38
C GLY A 51 -10.08 28.63 10.30
N ASN A 52 -9.00 28.40 11.05
CA ASN A 52 -8.79 27.14 11.75
C ASN A 52 -9.74 26.93 12.94
N GLU A 53 -10.02 27.96 13.74
CA GLU A 53 -10.87 27.85 14.92
C GLU A 53 -12.31 27.48 14.53
N ALA A 54 -12.89 28.20 13.56
CA ALA A 54 -14.22 27.89 13.03
C ALA A 54 -14.32 26.47 12.44
N ALA A 55 -13.26 25.99 11.79
CA ALA A 55 -13.21 24.62 11.28
C ALA A 55 -13.19 23.56 12.39
N ILE A 56 -12.50 23.84 13.50
CA ILE A 56 -12.48 22.96 14.68
C ILE A 56 -13.87 22.92 15.32
N GLU A 57 -14.51 24.06 15.54
CA GLU A 57 -15.88 24.15 16.08
C GLU A 57 -16.88 23.40 15.20
N LYS A 58 -16.82 23.61 13.88
CA LYS A 58 -17.64 22.87 12.92
C LYS A 58 -17.35 21.36 12.96
N GLY A 59 -16.10 20.97 13.17
CA GLY A 59 -15.72 19.57 13.39
C GLY A 59 -16.39 18.96 14.62
N TYR A 60 -16.36 19.66 15.76
CA TYR A 60 -17.05 19.22 16.98
C TYR A 60 -18.56 19.20 16.82
N SER A 61 -19.14 20.17 16.09
CA SER A 61 -20.59 20.21 15.84
C SER A 61 -21.05 19.05 14.95
N LEU A 62 -20.21 18.57 14.03
CA LEU A 62 -20.52 17.43 13.15
C LEU A 62 -20.25 16.09 13.81
N VAL A 63 -19.25 16.02 14.70
CA VAL A 63 -18.76 14.78 15.31
C VAL A 63 -18.97 14.81 16.81
N ASN A 64 -20.22 14.59 17.22
CA ASN A 64 -20.63 14.55 18.63
C ASN A 64 -21.50 13.32 18.95
N GLY A 65 -21.81 13.16 20.24
CA GLY A 65 -22.66 12.08 20.76
C GLY A 65 -22.29 10.71 20.20
N LYS A 66 -23.30 9.97 19.73
CA LYS A 66 -23.16 8.60 19.22
C LYS A 66 -22.15 8.48 18.06
N ILE A 67 -21.95 9.52 17.26
CA ILE A 67 -20.99 9.50 16.14
C ILE A 67 -19.56 9.52 16.70
N LYS A 68 -19.27 10.43 17.64
CA LYS A 68 -17.98 10.49 18.35
C LYS A 68 -17.70 9.17 19.05
N ASP A 69 -18.67 8.65 19.81
CA ASP A 69 -18.53 7.42 20.58
C ASP A 69 -18.21 6.21 19.69
N LYS A 70 -18.87 6.12 18.52
CA LYS A 70 -18.61 5.05 17.54
C LYS A 70 -17.19 5.14 16.97
N ARG A 71 -16.69 6.34 16.66
CA ARG A 71 -15.32 6.55 16.14
C ARG A 71 -14.28 6.15 17.18
N ILE A 72 -14.45 6.64 18.41
CA ILE A 72 -13.60 6.32 19.55
C ILE A 72 -13.58 4.80 19.80
N SER A 73 -14.75 4.15 19.89
CA SER A 73 -14.85 2.70 20.10
C SER A 73 -14.10 1.89 19.03
N ASN A 74 -14.19 2.30 17.75
CA ASN A 74 -13.46 1.68 16.67
C ASN A 74 -11.94 1.82 16.81
N TRP A 75 -11.46 3.00 17.24
CA TRP A 75 -10.04 3.23 17.50
C TRP A 75 -9.55 2.41 18.68
N ILE A 76 -10.26 2.40 19.82
CA ILE A 76 -9.94 1.57 20.99
C ILE A 76 -9.80 0.10 20.59
N LYS A 77 -10.77 -0.43 19.82
CA LYS A 77 -10.76 -1.81 19.36
C LYS A 77 -9.52 -2.12 18.50
N PHE A 78 -9.05 -1.15 17.71
CA PHE A 78 -7.84 -1.31 16.91
C PHE A 78 -6.58 -1.27 17.78
N VAL A 79 -6.46 -0.30 18.68
CA VAL A 79 -5.30 -0.14 19.59
C VAL A 79 -5.16 -1.34 20.52
N LYS A 80 -6.26 -1.83 21.11
CA LYS A 80 -6.23 -3.03 21.96
C LYS A 80 -5.71 -4.27 21.23
N ARG A 81 -5.95 -4.38 19.92
CA ARG A 81 -5.45 -5.48 19.08
C ARG A 81 -4.04 -5.24 18.56
N ASN A 82 -3.59 -3.99 18.57
CA ASN A 82 -2.32 -3.55 18.00
C ASN A 82 -1.68 -2.51 18.95
N PRO A 83 -1.08 -2.93 20.07
CA PRO A 83 -0.57 -2.00 21.09
C PRO A 83 0.53 -1.06 20.58
N GLN A 84 1.25 -1.45 19.52
CA GLN A 84 2.28 -0.66 18.86
C GLN A 84 1.75 0.23 17.72
N ALA A 85 0.42 0.31 17.56
CA ALA A 85 -0.18 1.06 16.47
C ALA A 85 0.14 2.56 16.57
N GLN A 86 0.30 3.20 15.42
CA GLN A 86 0.43 4.65 15.33
C GLN A 86 -0.72 5.25 14.52
N MET A 87 -1.05 6.50 14.79
CA MET A 87 -2.13 7.23 14.13
C MET A 87 -1.57 8.30 13.20
N TYR A 88 -2.20 8.51 12.06
CA TYR A 88 -1.88 9.65 11.22
C TYR A 88 -3.08 10.25 10.51
N CYS A 89 -2.97 11.53 10.18
CA CYS A 89 -3.80 12.19 9.17
C CYS A 89 -2.92 12.61 7.98
N ALA A 90 -3.42 13.47 7.07
CA ALA A 90 -2.66 13.85 5.87
C ALA A 90 -1.27 14.43 6.14
N ARG A 91 -1.11 15.21 7.22
CA ARG A 91 0.14 15.92 7.56
C ARG A 91 0.53 15.83 9.05
N GLY A 92 -0.06 14.92 9.82
CA GLY A 92 0.17 14.84 11.28
C GLY A 92 -0.36 16.06 12.07
N GLY A 93 -1.33 16.78 11.50
CA GLY A 93 -1.90 18.00 12.08
C GLY A 93 -3.13 17.75 12.97
N GLN A 94 -4.05 18.72 12.99
CA GLN A 94 -5.16 18.78 13.95
C GLN A 94 -6.03 17.51 13.98
N ARG A 95 -6.34 16.92 12.83
CA ARG A 95 -7.21 15.72 12.75
C ARG A 95 -6.69 14.55 13.58
N SER A 96 -5.40 14.21 13.48
CA SER A 96 -4.82 13.14 14.30
C SER A 96 -4.63 13.57 15.75
N LYS A 97 -4.34 14.85 16.02
CA LYS A 97 -4.22 15.38 17.39
C LYS A 97 -5.55 15.34 18.15
N ILE A 98 -6.65 15.73 17.51
CA ILE A 98 -8.00 15.67 18.11
C ILE A 98 -8.38 14.22 18.41
N ALA A 99 -8.16 13.30 17.45
CA ALA A 99 -8.43 11.88 17.68
C ALA A 99 -7.57 11.29 18.81
N GLN A 100 -6.28 11.65 18.88
CA GLN A 100 -5.38 11.26 19.97
C GLN A 100 -5.87 11.81 21.32
N ASN A 101 -6.28 13.08 21.39
CA ASN A 101 -6.80 13.69 22.61
C ASN A 101 -8.07 12.99 23.10
N TRP A 102 -9.01 12.65 22.20
CA TRP A 102 -10.21 11.90 22.57
C TRP A 102 -9.90 10.50 23.11
N LEU A 103 -8.85 9.84 22.63
CA LEU A 103 -8.39 8.57 23.19
C LEU A 103 -7.71 8.77 24.55
N LYS A 104 -6.90 9.82 24.69
CA LYS A 104 -6.23 10.16 25.94
C LYS A 104 -7.20 10.51 27.07
N GLU A 105 -8.29 11.22 26.77
CA GLU A 105 -9.38 11.53 27.71
C GLU A 105 -9.99 10.29 28.38
N ILE A 106 -9.91 9.13 27.71
CA ILE A 106 -10.43 7.85 28.21
C ILE A 106 -9.31 6.86 28.59
N GLY A 107 -8.09 7.34 28.74
CA GLY A 107 -6.94 6.56 29.21
C GLY A 107 -6.32 5.63 28.16
N VAL A 108 -6.49 5.91 26.86
CA VAL A 108 -5.85 5.15 25.77
C VAL A 108 -4.83 6.02 25.07
N ASP A 109 -3.55 5.63 25.15
CA ASP A 109 -2.47 6.32 24.46
C ASP A 109 -2.23 5.73 23.06
N ILE A 110 -1.84 6.60 22.12
CA ILE A 110 -1.40 6.23 20.78
C ILE A 110 -0.45 7.31 20.24
N ASP A 111 0.65 6.91 19.62
CA ASP A 111 1.58 7.85 19.00
C ASP A 111 1.05 8.39 17.66
N ILE A 112 1.38 9.64 17.34
CA ILE A 112 1.09 10.23 16.03
C ILE A 112 2.33 10.13 15.15
N VAL A 113 2.13 9.70 13.91
CA VAL A 113 3.17 9.80 12.88
C VAL A 113 3.37 11.27 12.51
N GLU A 114 4.52 11.82 12.88
CA GLU A 114 4.92 13.19 12.52
C GLU A 114 4.93 13.38 11.00
N GLY A 115 4.37 14.50 10.53
CA GLY A 115 4.22 14.77 9.10
C GLY A 115 3.19 13.87 8.36
N GLY A 116 2.61 12.90 9.06
CA GLY A 116 1.50 12.05 8.63
C GLY A 116 1.71 11.30 7.33
N PHE A 117 0.63 11.11 6.56
CA PHE A 117 0.68 10.39 5.29
C PHE A 117 1.68 11.01 4.30
N LYS A 118 1.81 12.35 4.26
CA LYS A 118 2.78 13.02 3.39
C LYS A 118 4.21 12.57 3.70
N ALA A 119 4.60 12.54 4.96
CA ALA A 119 5.95 12.14 5.35
C ALA A 119 6.19 10.64 5.12
N LEU A 120 5.21 9.78 5.42
CA LEU A 120 5.31 8.34 5.11
C LEU A 120 5.43 8.10 3.60
N ARG A 121 4.64 8.80 2.79
CA ARG A 121 4.68 8.71 1.33
C ARG A 121 6.05 9.14 0.78
N ASN A 122 6.57 10.27 1.25
CA ASN A 122 7.91 10.73 0.87
C ASN A 122 8.98 9.71 1.25
N THR A 123 8.88 9.11 2.44
CA THR A 123 9.79 8.05 2.88
C THR A 123 9.76 6.85 1.93
N CYS A 124 8.58 6.41 1.47
CA CYS A 124 8.48 5.34 0.47
C CYS A 124 9.17 5.71 -0.86
N ILE A 125 9.02 6.96 -1.32
CA ILE A 125 9.68 7.43 -2.54
C ILE A 125 11.21 7.42 -2.36
N GLU A 126 11.70 7.97 -1.25
CA GLU A 126 13.13 8.02 -0.91
C GLU A 126 13.75 6.62 -0.82
N VAL A 127 13.01 5.66 -0.27
CA VAL A 127 13.43 4.25 -0.24
C VAL A 127 13.62 3.70 -1.65
N LEU A 128 12.69 3.94 -2.57
CA LEU A 128 12.80 3.44 -3.94
C LEU A 128 13.89 4.14 -4.76
N ASP A 129 14.12 5.41 -4.48
CA ASP A 129 15.21 6.16 -5.11
C ASP A 129 16.59 5.71 -4.62
N SER A 130 16.72 5.50 -3.31
CA SER A 130 17.97 5.05 -2.67
C SER A 130 18.27 3.57 -2.88
N ALA A 131 17.26 2.74 -3.17
CA ALA A 131 17.39 1.33 -3.50
C ALA A 131 18.41 1.07 -4.63
N SER A 132 18.52 1.99 -5.59
CA SER A 132 19.47 1.89 -6.69
C SER A 132 20.94 1.97 -6.26
N SER A 133 21.20 2.60 -5.11
CA SER A 133 22.53 2.90 -4.57
C SER A 133 22.90 2.01 -3.38
N ASP A 134 22.05 1.05 -3.01
CA ASP A 134 22.36 0.12 -1.93
C ASP A 134 23.20 -1.07 -2.41
N ASN A 135 23.71 -1.85 -1.44
CA ASN A 135 24.61 -2.97 -1.71
C ASN A 135 23.87 -4.28 -2.01
N LYS A 136 22.53 -4.26 -2.16
CA LYS A 136 21.80 -5.49 -2.47
C LYS A 136 22.10 -5.92 -3.91
N GLU A 137 22.38 -7.20 -4.07
CA GLU A 137 22.50 -7.86 -5.35
C GLU A 137 21.10 -8.17 -5.89
N TRP A 138 20.74 -7.58 -7.03
CA TRP A 138 19.44 -7.82 -7.65
C TRP A 138 19.59 -8.87 -8.74
N ILE A 139 18.66 -9.82 -8.76
CA ILE A 139 18.57 -10.88 -9.74
C ILE A 139 17.22 -10.76 -10.42
N ILE A 140 17.22 -10.39 -11.69
CA ILE A 140 16.02 -10.21 -12.50
C ILE A 140 15.61 -11.55 -13.09
N ILE A 141 14.40 -12.00 -12.79
CA ILE A 141 13.84 -13.25 -13.28
C ILE A 141 13.03 -12.99 -14.54
N ALA A 142 13.64 -13.31 -15.68
CA ALA A 142 13.04 -13.18 -17.00
C ALA A 142 12.55 -14.51 -17.55
N GLY A 143 11.76 -14.44 -18.62
CA GLY A 143 11.14 -15.62 -19.22
C GLY A 143 9.91 -15.25 -20.03
N LYS A 144 9.66 -16.04 -21.07
CA LYS A 144 8.51 -15.83 -21.95
C LYS A 144 7.20 -16.13 -21.22
N THR A 145 6.09 -15.54 -21.67
CA THR A 145 4.75 -15.83 -21.14
C THR A 145 4.47 -17.32 -21.03
N GLY A 146 3.96 -17.78 -19.89
CA GLY A 146 3.71 -19.21 -19.62
C GLY A 146 4.92 -20.00 -19.09
N SER A 147 6.10 -19.40 -18.97
CA SER A 147 7.30 -20.07 -18.41
C SER A 147 7.24 -20.35 -16.90
N GLY A 148 6.17 -19.95 -16.22
CA GLY A 148 6.03 -20.20 -14.78
C GLY A 148 6.78 -19.22 -13.87
N LYS A 149 7.32 -18.10 -14.39
CA LYS A 149 8.03 -17.06 -13.60
C LYS A 149 7.30 -16.68 -12.32
N THR A 150 6.03 -16.32 -12.42
CA THR A 150 5.21 -15.88 -11.28
C THR A 150 5.09 -16.97 -10.20
N LYS A 151 5.08 -18.25 -10.59
CA LYS A 151 5.06 -19.37 -9.62
C LYS A 151 6.40 -19.48 -8.89
N MET A 152 7.51 -19.33 -9.61
CA MET A 152 8.85 -19.37 -9.04
C MET A 152 9.09 -18.18 -8.10
N ILE A 153 8.74 -16.97 -8.52
CA ILE A 153 8.87 -15.75 -7.70
C ILE A 153 8.15 -15.93 -6.37
N LYS A 154 6.90 -16.41 -6.38
CA LYS A 154 6.12 -16.63 -5.15
C LYS A 154 6.70 -17.66 -4.19
N GLN A 155 7.63 -18.51 -4.63
CA GLN A 155 8.32 -19.48 -3.79
C GLN A 155 9.60 -18.92 -3.16
N ILE A 156 10.10 -17.78 -3.65
CA ILE A 156 11.32 -17.14 -3.18
C ILE A 156 10.94 -16.07 -2.14
N SER A 157 11.41 -16.24 -0.91
CA SER A 157 11.04 -15.37 0.23
C SER A 157 11.55 -13.92 0.11
N ASN A 158 12.66 -13.71 -0.58
CA ASN A 158 13.29 -12.42 -0.85
C ASN A 158 13.03 -11.94 -2.29
N SER A 159 11.81 -12.14 -2.77
CA SER A 159 11.40 -11.72 -4.11
C SER A 159 10.36 -10.60 -4.12
N ILE A 160 10.27 -9.90 -5.24
CA ILE A 160 9.27 -8.87 -5.52
C ILE A 160 8.49 -9.29 -6.77
N ASP A 161 7.20 -9.59 -6.56
CA ASP A 161 6.19 -9.90 -7.59
C ASP A 161 5.59 -8.58 -8.10
N LEU A 162 6.20 -8.01 -9.16
CA LEU A 162 5.79 -6.71 -9.69
C LEU A 162 4.42 -6.78 -10.35
N GLU A 163 4.10 -7.87 -11.05
CA GLU A 163 2.78 -8.11 -11.61
C GLU A 163 1.72 -8.22 -10.52
N GLY A 164 2.02 -8.95 -9.44
CA GLY A 164 1.17 -9.08 -8.27
C GLY A 164 0.93 -7.74 -7.57
N LEU A 165 1.97 -6.93 -7.40
CA LEU A 165 1.86 -5.56 -6.88
C LEU A 165 1.04 -4.65 -7.79
N ALA A 166 1.18 -4.80 -9.11
CA ALA A 166 0.45 -4.02 -10.11
C ALA A 166 -0.98 -4.53 -10.34
N ASN A 167 -1.33 -5.69 -9.78
CA ASN A 167 -2.54 -6.44 -10.12
C ASN A 167 -2.71 -6.51 -11.65
N HIS A 168 -1.69 -7.04 -12.34
CA HIS A 168 -1.63 -7.18 -13.79
C HIS A 168 -1.19 -8.60 -14.20
N ARG A 169 -1.63 -9.11 -15.35
CA ARG A 169 -1.34 -10.46 -15.87
C ARG A 169 -0.50 -10.40 -17.13
N GLY A 170 0.82 -10.51 -17.04
CA GLY A 170 1.65 -10.66 -18.24
C GLY A 170 1.66 -9.44 -19.16
N SER A 171 2.77 -9.27 -19.88
CA SER A 171 2.78 -8.42 -21.08
C SER A 171 1.78 -8.88 -22.14
N ALA A 172 1.45 -10.18 -22.19
CA ALA A 172 0.58 -10.76 -23.21
C ALA A 172 -0.91 -10.82 -22.86
N PHE A 173 -1.29 -10.70 -21.58
CA PHE A 173 -2.68 -10.97 -21.13
C PHE A 173 -3.37 -9.80 -20.44
N GLY A 174 -2.67 -8.68 -20.18
CA GLY A 174 -3.29 -7.44 -19.69
C GLY A 174 -3.70 -7.48 -18.22
N GLY A 175 -4.70 -6.70 -17.81
CA GLY A 175 -5.13 -6.60 -16.41
C GLY A 175 -5.82 -7.86 -15.84
N PHE A 176 -5.89 -7.97 -14.51
CA PHE A 176 -6.85 -8.88 -13.85
C PHE A 176 -8.28 -8.32 -13.96
N GLU A 177 -9.28 -9.13 -13.55
CA GLU A 177 -10.68 -8.68 -13.41
C GLU A 177 -10.84 -7.57 -12.35
N THR A 178 -9.91 -7.52 -11.39
CA THR A 178 -9.80 -6.46 -10.39
C THR A 178 -8.99 -5.29 -10.92
N LEU A 179 -9.37 -4.06 -10.55
CA LEU A 179 -8.67 -2.84 -10.96
C LEU A 179 -7.22 -2.82 -10.48
N GLN A 180 -6.32 -2.26 -11.31
CA GLN A 180 -4.95 -1.95 -10.87
C GLN A 180 -4.99 -0.95 -9.70
N PRO A 181 -4.08 -1.05 -8.72
CA PRO A 181 -3.99 -0.08 -7.63
C PRO A 181 -3.71 1.33 -8.16
N THR A 182 -3.85 2.34 -7.30
CA THR A 182 -3.38 3.68 -7.63
C THR A 182 -1.85 3.69 -7.74
N PRO A 183 -1.25 4.61 -8.52
CA PRO A 183 0.21 4.75 -8.58
C PRO A 183 0.84 4.88 -7.18
N VAL A 184 0.21 5.66 -6.30
CA VAL A 184 0.63 5.84 -4.91
C VAL A 184 0.65 4.51 -4.13
N ASN A 185 -0.41 3.70 -4.25
CA ASN A 185 -0.46 2.39 -3.60
C ASN A 185 0.56 1.42 -4.19
N PHE A 186 0.77 1.41 -5.51
CA PHE A 186 1.78 0.58 -6.15
C PHE A 186 3.17 0.89 -5.59
N GLU A 187 3.56 2.16 -5.61
CA GLU A 187 4.88 2.60 -5.12
C GLU A 187 5.04 2.37 -3.61
N ASN A 188 4.00 2.65 -2.80
CA ASN A 188 4.08 2.41 -1.36
C ASN A 188 4.21 0.91 -1.04
N ASN A 189 3.50 0.03 -1.75
CA ASN A 189 3.63 -1.41 -1.57
C ASN A 189 4.98 -1.94 -2.07
N LEU A 190 5.52 -1.39 -3.16
CA LEU A 190 6.86 -1.72 -3.65
C LEU A 190 7.93 -1.35 -2.62
N ALA A 191 7.86 -0.14 -2.05
CA ALA A 191 8.79 0.30 -1.01
C ALA A 191 8.71 -0.58 0.24
N TYR A 192 7.48 -0.92 0.65
CA TYR A 192 7.24 -1.81 1.79
C TYR A 192 7.79 -3.22 1.57
N GLN A 193 7.54 -3.84 0.41
CA GLN A 193 8.10 -5.15 0.09
C GLN A 193 9.63 -5.09 0.08
N TYR A 194 10.21 -4.08 -0.57
CA TYR A 194 11.66 -3.91 -0.64
C TYR A 194 12.31 -3.75 0.75
N LEU A 195 11.72 -2.95 1.65
CA LEU A 195 12.20 -2.79 3.03
C LEU A 195 12.07 -4.07 3.87
N SER A 196 11.11 -4.93 3.53
CA SER A 196 10.88 -6.18 4.26
C SER A 196 11.90 -7.28 3.94
N ILE A 197 12.68 -7.11 2.86
CA ILE A 197 13.73 -8.04 2.47
C ILE A 197 15.01 -7.73 3.26
N SER A 198 15.32 -8.61 4.21
CA SER A 198 16.57 -8.56 5.00
C SER A 198 17.77 -9.19 4.29
N SER A 199 17.53 -10.03 3.27
CA SER A 199 18.58 -10.66 2.48
C SER A 199 19.36 -9.64 1.65
N ASN A 200 20.66 -9.88 1.44
CA ASN A 200 21.45 -9.08 0.52
C ASN A 200 21.10 -9.37 -0.95
N LYS A 201 20.46 -10.50 -1.24
CA LYS A 201 19.96 -10.83 -2.58
C LYS A 201 18.49 -10.47 -2.69
N VAL A 202 18.09 -9.90 -3.82
CA VAL A 202 16.69 -9.56 -4.13
C VAL A 202 16.34 -10.12 -5.49
N PHE A 203 15.30 -10.95 -5.56
CA PHE A 203 14.78 -11.44 -6.83
C PHE A 203 13.64 -10.56 -7.30
N ILE A 204 13.67 -10.09 -8.54
CA ILE A 204 12.64 -9.17 -9.05
C ILE A 204 12.12 -9.72 -10.37
N GLU A 205 10.82 -9.67 -10.56
CA GLU A 205 10.20 -10.00 -11.85
C GLU A 205 10.72 -9.09 -12.97
N ASP A 206 11.07 -9.68 -14.11
CA ASP A 206 11.35 -8.93 -15.33
C ASP A 206 10.06 -8.33 -15.91
N GLU A 207 9.96 -7.00 -15.84
CA GLU A 207 8.86 -6.23 -16.37
C GLU A 207 9.36 -5.01 -17.14
N SER A 208 8.55 -4.56 -18.09
CA SER A 208 8.79 -3.27 -18.75
C SER A 208 8.68 -2.12 -17.73
N LYS A 209 9.20 -0.94 -18.08
CA LYS A 209 9.09 0.26 -17.24
C LYS A 209 7.64 0.55 -16.81
N THR A 210 6.69 0.17 -17.65
CA THR A 210 5.25 0.28 -17.40
C THR A 210 4.62 -1.08 -17.24
N ILE A 211 3.75 -1.22 -16.23
CA ILE A 211 2.90 -2.40 -16.02
C ILE A 211 1.45 -1.95 -16.08
N GLY A 212 0.84 -2.09 -17.26
CA GLY A 212 -0.44 -1.44 -17.56
C GLY A 212 -0.31 0.09 -17.44
N ARG A 213 -1.12 0.72 -16.56
CA ARG A 213 -1.06 2.18 -16.32
C ARG A 213 0.00 2.61 -15.28
N LEU A 214 0.63 1.64 -14.62
CA LEU A 214 1.57 1.89 -13.53
C LEU A 214 2.98 2.03 -14.07
N VAL A 215 3.78 2.88 -13.44
CA VAL A 215 5.16 3.16 -13.84
C VAL A 215 6.09 2.77 -12.69
N ILE A 216 7.11 1.97 -12.98
CA ILE A 216 8.17 1.67 -12.03
C ILE A 216 9.05 2.93 -11.87
N PRO A 217 9.37 3.37 -10.63
CA PRO A 217 10.21 4.54 -10.41
C PRO A 217 11.54 4.48 -11.16
N LYS A 218 11.94 5.60 -11.77
CA LYS A 218 13.05 5.65 -12.74
C LYS A 218 14.35 5.05 -12.21
N LYS A 219 14.77 5.43 -11.00
CA LYS A 219 16.03 4.93 -10.42
C LYS A 219 15.96 3.44 -10.10
N PHE A 220 14.83 2.98 -9.58
CA PHE A 220 14.57 1.56 -9.32
C PHE A 220 14.63 0.76 -10.63
N PHE A 221 13.94 1.21 -11.67
CA PHE A 221 13.95 0.55 -12.98
C PHE A 221 15.33 0.52 -13.64
N ASN A 222 16.09 1.63 -13.56
CA ASN A 222 17.45 1.68 -14.08
C ASN A 222 18.36 0.65 -13.38
N LYS A 223 18.21 0.48 -12.07
CA LYS A 223 18.93 -0.57 -11.32
C LYS A 223 18.49 -1.96 -11.79
N MET A 224 17.20 -2.19 -12.03
CA MET A 224 16.76 -3.48 -12.61
C MET A 224 17.49 -3.80 -13.92
N ASN A 225 17.56 -2.84 -14.85
CA ASN A 225 18.20 -3.05 -16.15
C ASN A 225 19.71 -3.32 -16.10
N SER A 226 20.41 -2.85 -15.07
CA SER A 226 21.85 -3.08 -14.90
C SER A 226 22.18 -4.28 -14.01
N SER A 227 21.16 -5.01 -13.55
CA SER A 227 21.32 -6.12 -12.63
C SER A 227 21.41 -7.48 -13.34
N THR A 228 21.82 -8.51 -12.61
CA THR A 228 21.99 -9.87 -13.16
C THR A 228 20.66 -10.39 -13.68
N LEU A 229 20.62 -10.82 -14.94
CA LEU A 229 19.44 -11.40 -15.58
C LEU A 229 19.51 -12.92 -15.58
N VAL A 230 18.47 -13.58 -15.08
CA VAL A 230 18.28 -15.04 -15.16
C VAL A 230 17.07 -15.32 -16.03
N LEU A 231 17.31 -15.95 -17.18
CA LEU A 231 16.25 -16.32 -18.13
C LEU A 231 15.74 -17.73 -17.84
N ILE A 232 14.47 -17.83 -17.45
CA ILE A 232 13.76 -19.11 -17.37
C ILE A 232 13.46 -19.60 -18.79
N GLN A 233 14.06 -20.74 -19.14
CA GLN A 233 13.78 -21.45 -20.37
C GLN A 233 12.78 -22.57 -20.09
N GLU A 234 11.63 -22.50 -20.74
CA GLU A 234 10.57 -23.49 -20.62
C GLU A 234 10.12 -23.92 -22.03
N PRO A 235 10.06 -25.23 -22.33
CA PRO A 235 9.54 -25.73 -23.60
C PRO A 235 8.15 -25.21 -23.91
N ILE A 236 7.84 -25.05 -25.21
CA ILE A 236 6.58 -24.45 -25.64
C ILE A 236 5.37 -25.25 -25.16
N GLU A 237 5.48 -26.56 -25.10
CA GLU A 237 4.45 -27.50 -24.63
C GLU A 237 4.08 -27.22 -23.17
N ASN A 238 5.09 -27.07 -22.31
CA ASN A 238 4.89 -26.74 -20.90
C ASN A 238 4.35 -25.32 -20.73
N ARG A 239 4.79 -24.36 -21.57
CA ARG A 239 4.26 -23.00 -21.56
C ARG A 239 2.77 -22.96 -21.92
N ILE A 240 2.36 -23.70 -22.94
CA ILE A 240 0.95 -23.84 -23.33
C ILE A 240 0.15 -24.44 -22.17
N LYS A 241 0.66 -25.52 -21.56
CA LYS A 241 0.02 -26.15 -20.40
C LYS A 241 -0.13 -25.18 -19.22
N ASN A 242 0.92 -24.42 -18.90
CA ASN A 242 0.90 -23.43 -17.83
C ASN A 242 -0.10 -22.30 -18.08
N ILE A 243 -0.20 -21.82 -19.33
CA ILE A 243 -1.18 -20.83 -19.74
C ILE A 243 -2.59 -21.41 -19.58
N TYR A 244 -2.82 -22.62 -20.08
CA TYR A 244 -4.11 -23.31 -19.99
C TYR A 244 -4.57 -23.47 -18.53
N MET A 245 -3.71 -24.01 -17.67
CA MET A 245 -4.00 -24.25 -16.25
C MET A 245 -4.28 -22.94 -15.49
N ASN A 246 -3.44 -21.91 -15.68
CA ASN A 246 -3.53 -20.69 -14.90
C ASN A 246 -4.64 -19.74 -15.37
N MET A 247 -4.96 -19.73 -16.66
CA MET A 247 -5.93 -18.80 -17.22
C MET A 247 -7.32 -19.39 -17.36
N PHE A 248 -7.43 -20.64 -17.81
CA PHE A 248 -8.73 -21.23 -18.18
C PHE A 248 -9.30 -22.06 -17.04
N LEU A 249 -8.54 -23.00 -16.50
CA LEU A 249 -9.04 -23.90 -15.44
C LEU A 249 -9.25 -23.19 -14.10
N LYS A 250 -8.36 -22.28 -13.69
CA LYS A 250 -8.59 -21.45 -12.50
C LYS A 250 -9.84 -20.56 -12.63
N LYS A 251 -10.14 -20.06 -13.83
CA LYS A 251 -11.33 -19.23 -14.08
C LYS A 251 -12.60 -20.09 -14.07
N LEU A 252 -12.58 -21.27 -14.69
CA LEU A 252 -13.66 -22.25 -14.65
C LEU A 252 -13.97 -22.70 -13.21
N ASN A 253 -12.96 -23.08 -12.43
CA ASN A 253 -13.18 -23.51 -11.04
C ASN A 253 -13.73 -22.39 -10.17
N LYS A 254 -13.31 -21.13 -10.37
CA LYS A 254 -13.87 -19.97 -9.67
C LYS A 254 -15.33 -19.71 -10.04
N LEU A 255 -15.71 -19.94 -11.30
CA LEU A 255 -17.10 -19.80 -11.78
C LEU A 255 -18.01 -20.92 -11.26
N VAL A 256 -17.50 -22.15 -11.15
CA VAL A 256 -18.25 -23.29 -10.60
C VAL A 256 -18.42 -23.17 -9.08
N SER A 257 -17.43 -22.61 -8.36
CA SER A 257 -17.53 -22.39 -6.91
C SER A 257 -18.43 -21.23 -6.46
N ILE A 258 -18.95 -20.41 -7.40
CA ILE A 258 -19.90 -19.32 -7.10
C ILE A 258 -21.36 -19.81 -7.24
N LYS A 259 -21.59 -21.03 -7.75
CA LYS A 259 -22.93 -21.59 -8.02
C LYS A 259 -23.55 -22.39 -6.87
N TYR A 260 -23.02 -22.31 -5.64
CA TYR A 260 -23.61 -22.94 -4.45
C TYR A 260 -23.62 -21.98 -3.26
#